data_AF-A0A1Q6E4L1-F1
#
_entry.id   AF-A0A1Q6E4L1-F1
#
_cell.length_a   1.000
_cell.length_b   1.000
_cell.length_c   1.000
_cell.angle_alpha   90.00
_cell.angle_beta   90.00
_cell.angle_gamma   90.00
#
_symmetry.space_group_name_H-M   'P 1'
#
loop_
_entity.id
_entity.type
_entity.pdbx_description
1 polymer ?
#
loop_
_entity_poly.entity_id
_entity_poly.type
_entity_poly.pdbx_seq_one_letter_code
_entity_poly.pdbx_strand_id
1 'polypeptide(L)'
;MNPYVKDAHLVKYKANSPATMVVGKDFYTKTAASNPTFDGMEAGISVIGTDGSFHRREGSMLMPGEQLVGGWAKVHVKGRSVPSFDEVGFNEYAGKKYDGSLNQQWASKPATMIRKCAVVHALREAFPANFAGLYDSAEMGIGPEEIPAATAQQTAAEQEQAYEETF
;
A
#
# COMPACT_ATOMS: atom_id res chain seq x y z
N MET A 1 1.71 14.56 8.31
CA MET A 1 2.53 13.44 7.79
C MET A 1 3.86 13.50 8.54
N ASN A 2 4.22 12.47 9.30
CA ASN A 2 5.46 12.48 10.10
C ASN A 2 6.47 11.51 9.44
N PRO A 3 7.57 12.01 8.83
CA PRO A 3 8.56 11.18 8.15
C PRO A 3 9.47 10.37 9.09
N TYR A 4 9.41 10.61 10.41
CA TYR A 4 10.17 9.86 11.41
C TYR A 4 9.39 8.67 11.99
N VAL A 5 8.06 8.69 11.84
CA VAL A 5 7.24 7.48 11.92
C VAL A 5 7.36 6.85 10.54
N LYS A 6 7.57 5.54 10.41
CA LYS A 6 7.80 4.81 9.14
C LYS A 6 6.55 4.77 8.21
N ASP A 7 5.83 5.89 8.12
CA ASP A 7 4.54 6.05 7.47
C ASP A 7 4.70 6.49 6.00
N ALA A 8 5.88 6.98 5.59
CA ALA A 8 6.17 7.41 4.22
C ALA A 8 7.65 7.31 3.84
N HIS A 9 7.93 6.79 2.66
CA HIS A 9 9.26 6.61 2.11
C HIS A 9 9.32 7.10 0.65
N LEU A 10 10.44 7.72 0.27
CA LEU A 10 10.72 8.05 -1.13
C LEU A 10 11.65 6.99 -1.71
N VAL A 11 11.16 6.24 -2.70
CA VAL A 11 11.92 5.20 -3.39
C VAL A 11 12.30 5.69 -4.78
N LYS A 12 13.60 5.74 -5.07
CA LYS A 12 14.13 6.12 -6.39
C LYS A 12 14.61 4.86 -7.12
N TYR A 13 13.80 4.38 -8.06
CA TYR A 13 14.06 3.12 -8.77
C TYR A 13 15.16 3.23 -9.85
N LYS A 14 15.32 4.40 -10.49
CA LYS A 14 16.37 4.67 -11.48
C LYS A 14 16.95 6.08 -11.27
N ALA A 15 18.23 6.26 -11.57
CA ALA A 15 18.92 7.55 -11.39
C ALA A 15 18.20 8.74 -12.05
N ASN A 16 17.52 8.48 -13.18
CA ASN A 16 16.84 9.48 -14.01
C ASN A 16 15.30 9.41 -13.96
N SER A 17 14.71 8.68 -13.01
CA SER A 17 13.25 8.67 -12.81
C SER A 17 12.87 9.46 -11.54
N PRO A 18 11.70 10.12 -11.52
CA PRO A 18 11.19 10.75 -10.31
C PRO A 18 11.04 9.72 -9.17
N ALA A 19 11.27 10.14 -7.94
CA ALA A 19 11.11 9.29 -6.77
C ALA A 19 9.62 8.98 -6.55
N THR A 20 9.32 7.74 -6.19
CA THR A 20 7.96 7.28 -5.90
C THR A 20 7.72 7.30 -4.39
N MET A 21 6.60 7.88 -3.95
CA MET A 21 6.24 7.89 -2.54
C MET A 21 5.49 6.60 -2.17
N VAL A 22 6.09 5.82 -1.28
CA VAL A 22 5.54 4.58 -0.75
C VAL A 22 5.13 4.83 0.69
N VAL A 23 3.85 4.68 0.98
CA VAL A 23 3.27 4.89 2.32
C VAL A 23 2.72 3.57 2.85
N GLY A 24 2.62 3.44 4.18
CA GLY A 24 1.97 2.27 4.77
C GLY A 24 0.45 2.43 4.86
N LYS A 25 -0.29 1.31 4.91
CA LYS A 25 -1.74 1.25 5.19
C LYS A 25 -2.21 2.20 6.29
N ASP A 26 -1.42 2.42 7.34
CA ASP A 26 -1.82 3.28 8.46
C ASP A 26 -1.99 4.74 8.04
N PHE A 27 -1.18 5.23 7.09
CA PHE A 27 -1.36 6.54 6.49
C PHE A 27 -2.73 6.65 5.80
N TYR A 28 -3.10 5.66 4.97
CA TYR A 28 -4.40 5.64 4.31
C TYR A 28 -5.54 5.67 5.31
N THR A 29 -5.49 4.80 6.34
CA THR A 29 -6.58 4.75 7.32
C THR A 29 -6.68 5.98 8.22
N LYS A 30 -5.55 6.59 8.61
CA LYS A 30 -5.56 7.84 9.39
C LYS A 30 -6.13 9.00 8.55
N THR A 31 -5.69 9.12 7.29
CA THR A 31 -6.18 10.15 6.37
C THR A 31 -7.68 9.98 6.09
N ALA A 32 -8.14 8.75 5.85
CA ALA A 32 -9.57 8.45 5.67
C ALA A 32 -10.39 8.78 6.93
N ALA A 33 -9.92 8.38 8.11
CA ALA A 33 -10.59 8.68 9.39
C ALA A 33 -10.69 10.19 9.68
N SER A 34 -9.76 11.00 9.14
CA SER A 34 -9.81 12.47 9.26
C SER A 34 -10.73 13.14 8.23
N ASN A 35 -11.20 12.41 7.21
CA ASN A 35 -12.09 12.97 6.19
C ASN A 35 -13.53 13.06 6.74
N PRO A 36 -14.17 14.25 6.72
CA PRO A 36 -15.53 14.43 7.26
C PRO A 36 -16.61 13.54 6.60
N THR A 37 -16.35 13.13 5.35
CA THR A 37 -17.26 12.30 4.55
C THR A 37 -17.02 10.81 4.69
N PHE A 38 -15.98 10.37 5.40
CA PHE A 38 -15.77 8.95 5.69
C PHE A 38 -16.84 8.42 6.65
N ASP A 39 -17.41 7.26 6.31
CA ASP A 39 -18.52 6.65 7.04
C ASP A 39 -18.23 5.19 7.47
N GLY A 40 -16.94 4.81 7.46
CA GLY A 40 -16.50 3.48 7.84
C GLY A 40 -16.11 2.60 6.66
N MET A 41 -15.69 1.37 6.98
CA MET A 41 -15.28 0.37 5.99
C MET A 41 -15.49 -1.04 6.50
N GLU A 42 -15.79 -1.96 5.59
CA GLU A 42 -15.76 -3.41 5.81
C GLU A 42 -14.56 -3.97 5.05
N ALA A 43 -13.87 -4.95 5.60
CA ALA A 43 -12.80 -5.60 4.86
C ALA A 43 -12.50 -7.00 5.38
N GLY A 44 -12.13 -7.87 4.45
CA GLY A 44 -11.98 -9.28 4.71
C GLY A 44 -11.03 -10.00 3.77
N ILE A 45 -11.05 -11.31 3.86
CA ILE A 45 -10.35 -12.21 2.95
C ILE A 45 -11.35 -13.02 2.13
N SER A 46 -10.89 -13.44 0.97
CA SER A 46 -11.61 -14.32 0.06
C SER A 46 -10.89 -15.66 0.03
N VAL A 47 -11.61 -16.75 0.29
CA VAL A 47 -11.06 -18.10 0.43
C VAL A 47 -11.87 -19.10 -0.36
N ILE A 48 -11.23 -20.18 -0.79
CA ILE A 48 -11.93 -21.43 -1.11
C ILE A 48 -11.97 -22.26 0.18
N GLY A 49 -13.17 -22.57 0.63
CA GLY A 49 -13.41 -23.36 1.84
C GLY A 49 -13.02 -24.83 1.66
N THR A 50 -13.03 -25.57 2.76
CA THR A 50 -12.84 -27.04 2.73
C THR A 50 -13.95 -27.77 1.97
N ASP A 51 -15.08 -27.11 1.76
CA ASP A 51 -16.20 -27.55 0.93
C ASP A 51 -15.98 -27.30 -0.58
N GLY A 52 -14.88 -26.64 -0.96
CA GLY A 52 -14.58 -26.25 -2.33
C GLY A 52 -15.33 -25.01 -2.81
N SER A 53 -16.15 -24.38 -1.96
CA SER A 53 -16.92 -23.18 -2.31
C SER A 53 -16.12 -21.91 -2.05
N PHE A 54 -16.45 -20.85 -2.79
CA PHE A 54 -15.88 -19.53 -2.58
C PHE A 54 -16.61 -18.77 -1.47
N HIS A 55 -15.85 -18.24 -0.50
CA HIS A 55 -16.36 -17.49 0.64
C HIS A 55 -15.64 -16.15 0.78
N ARG A 56 -16.41 -15.06 0.90
CA ARG A 56 -15.90 -13.75 1.38
C ARG A 56 -16.18 -13.63 2.87
N ARG A 57 -15.12 -13.58 3.68
CA ARG A 57 -15.22 -13.50 5.15
C ARG A 57 -14.61 -12.22 5.66
N GLU A 58 -15.33 -11.51 6.52
CA GLU A 58 -14.80 -10.34 7.22
C GLU A 58 -13.62 -10.70 8.14
N GLY A 59 -12.68 -9.77 8.27
CA GLY A 59 -11.44 -10.01 9.01
C GLY A 59 -10.41 -10.83 8.22
N SER A 60 -9.36 -11.29 8.90
CA SER A 60 -8.20 -11.94 8.26
C SER A 60 -7.84 -13.28 8.89
N MET A 61 -8.75 -13.89 9.64
CA MET A 61 -8.55 -15.24 10.16
C MET A 61 -8.64 -16.22 8.99
N LEU A 62 -7.59 -17.02 8.77
CA LEU A 62 -7.56 -18.11 7.79
C LEU A 62 -7.56 -19.43 8.54
N MET A 63 -8.49 -20.33 8.23
CA MET A 63 -8.60 -21.63 8.90
C MET A 63 -7.73 -22.69 8.23
N PRO A 64 -7.24 -23.69 8.98
CA PRO A 64 -6.53 -24.83 8.38
C PRO A 64 -7.37 -25.52 7.29
N GLY A 65 -6.76 -25.82 6.15
CA GLY A 65 -7.41 -26.48 5.02
C GLY A 65 -8.13 -25.53 4.05
N GLU A 66 -8.30 -24.25 4.40
CA GLU A 66 -8.78 -23.25 3.45
C GLU A 66 -7.67 -22.76 2.52
N GLN A 67 -8.02 -22.47 1.28
CA GLN A 67 -7.12 -21.83 0.33
C GLN A 67 -7.42 -20.32 0.28
N LEU A 68 -6.45 -19.51 0.66
CA LEU A 68 -6.52 -18.06 0.48
C LEU A 68 -6.42 -17.71 -1.01
N VAL A 69 -7.43 -17.00 -1.53
CA VAL A 69 -7.45 -16.56 -2.94
C VAL A 69 -7.39 -15.06 -3.12
N GLY A 70 -7.77 -14.27 -2.12
CA GLY A 70 -7.74 -12.82 -2.22
C GLY A 70 -8.09 -12.08 -0.94
N GLY A 71 -8.22 -10.77 -1.06
CA GLY A 71 -8.69 -9.86 -0.03
C GLY A 71 -9.71 -8.89 -0.62
N TRP A 72 -10.67 -8.45 0.19
CA TRP A 72 -11.72 -7.53 -0.27
C TRP A 72 -11.94 -6.41 0.73
N ALA A 73 -12.41 -5.25 0.24
CA ALA A 73 -12.80 -4.14 1.09
C ALA A 73 -13.95 -3.33 0.46
N LYS A 74 -14.77 -2.74 1.33
CA LYS A 74 -15.80 -1.76 1.01
C LYS A 74 -15.56 -0.51 1.85
N VAL A 75 -15.58 0.65 1.23
CA VAL A 75 -15.46 1.94 1.91
C VAL A 75 -16.75 2.73 1.70
N HIS A 76 -17.36 3.15 2.80
CA HIS A 76 -18.59 3.92 2.81
C HIS A 76 -18.26 5.41 2.89
N VAL A 77 -18.89 6.20 2.03
CA VAL A 77 -18.72 7.65 1.95
C VAL A 77 -20.08 8.31 2.03
N LYS A 78 -20.23 9.26 2.95
CA LYS A 78 -21.47 10.00 3.17
C LYS A 78 -21.93 10.66 1.87
N GLY A 79 -23.22 10.51 1.57
CA GLY A 79 -23.82 11.03 0.34
C GLY A 79 -23.66 10.15 -0.90
N ARG A 80 -22.95 9.01 -0.80
CA ARG A 80 -22.95 7.97 -1.84
C ARG A 80 -23.87 6.83 -1.43
N SER A 81 -24.64 6.30 -2.39
CA SER A 81 -25.52 5.13 -2.16
C SER A 81 -24.82 3.79 -2.36
N VAL A 82 -23.69 3.79 -3.05
CA VAL A 82 -22.89 2.59 -3.34
C VAL A 82 -21.50 2.79 -2.73
N PRO A 83 -20.99 1.84 -1.93
CA PRO A 83 -19.64 1.92 -1.40
C PRO A 83 -18.61 1.73 -2.53
N SER A 84 -17.41 2.30 -2.35
CA SER A 84 -16.28 1.93 -3.18
C SER A 84 -15.81 0.53 -2.76
N PHE A 85 -15.80 -0.41 -3.69
CA PHE A 85 -15.52 -1.82 -3.43
C PHE A 85 -14.40 -2.29 -4.34
N ASP A 86 -13.41 -2.97 -3.75
CA ASP A 86 -12.40 -3.67 -4.52
C ASP A 86 -12.07 -5.04 -3.89
N GLU A 87 -11.64 -5.97 -4.74
CA GLU A 87 -11.25 -7.32 -4.39
C GLU A 87 -10.02 -7.74 -5.19
N VAL A 88 -8.92 -7.94 -4.47
CA VAL A 88 -7.59 -8.19 -5.04
C VAL A 88 -7.18 -9.65 -4.92
N GLY A 89 -6.59 -10.19 -5.98
CA GLY A 89 -6.13 -11.57 -6.04
C GLY A 89 -4.82 -11.79 -5.29
N PHE A 90 -4.74 -12.86 -4.49
CA PHE A 90 -3.54 -13.19 -3.72
C PHE A 90 -2.31 -13.36 -4.62
N ASN A 91 -2.45 -14.09 -5.74
CA ASN A 91 -1.33 -14.40 -6.64
C ASN A 91 -0.72 -13.18 -7.33
N GLU A 92 -1.50 -12.11 -7.49
CA GLU A 92 -1.10 -10.87 -8.13
C GLU A 92 -0.25 -10.01 -7.18
N TYR A 93 -0.69 -9.88 -5.92
CA TYR A 93 -0.07 -8.97 -4.96
C TYR A 93 0.92 -9.61 -4.01
N ALA A 94 0.89 -10.94 -3.86
CA ALA A 94 1.77 -11.59 -2.91
C ALA A 94 3.24 -11.38 -3.28
N GLY A 95 3.98 -10.73 -2.38
CA GLY A 95 5.39 -10.42 -2.55
C GLY A 95 6.22 -11.69 -2.64
N LYS A 96 6.91 -11.85 -3.76
CA LYS A 96 7.74 -13.02 -4.08
C LYS A 96 9.22 -12.65 -4.11
N LYS A 97 10.08 -13.63 -3.79
CA LYS A 97 11.51 -13.58 -4.02
C LYS A 97 11.83 -13.91 -5.48
N TYR A 98 13.09 -13.79 -5.86
CA TYR A 98 13.57 -14.10 -7.21
C TYR A 98 13.28 -15.56 -7.64
N ASP A 99 13.24 -16.48 -6.68
CA ASP A 99 12.97 -17.90 -6.90
C ASP A 99 11.46 -18.22 -7.04
N GLY A 100 10.59 -17.20 -6.96
CA GLY A 100 9.14 -17.33 -7.05
C GLY A 100 8.45 -17.70 -5.73
N SER A 101 9.19 -18.01 -4.67
CA SER A 101 8.63 -18.25 -3.33
C SER A 101 8.18 -16.95 -2.66
N LEU A 102 7.25 -17.04 -1.71
CA LEU A 102 6.82 -15.86 -0.95
C LEU A 102 7.97 -15.30 -0.10
N ASN A 103 8.05 -13.97 -0.01
CA ASN A 103 8.94 -13.33 0.94
C ASN A 103 8.46 -13.60 2.39
N GLN A 104 9.30 -13.29 3.39
CA GLN A 104 9.02 -13.64 4.79
C GLN A 104 7.71 -13.02 5.34
N GLN A 105 7.39 -11.79 4.95
CA GLN A 105 6.18 -11.11 5.41
C GLN A 105 4.92 -11.79 4.86
N TRP A 106 4.93 -12.12 3.57
CA TRP A 106 3.81 -12.78 2.90
C TRP A 106 3.70 -14.26 3.30
N ALA A 107 4.80 -14.94 3.56
CA ALA A 107 4.80 -16.33 4.05
C ALA A 107 4.27 -16.43 5.49
N SER A 108 4.60 -15.48 6.35
CA SER A 108 4.22 -15.53 7.77
C SER A 108 2.82 -14.99 8.07
N LYS A 109 2.31 -14.02 7.28
CA LYS A 109 1.02 -13.36 7.53
C LYS A 109 0.21 -13.12 6.24
N PRO A 110 -0.02 -14.14 5.39
CA PRO A 110 -0.59 -13.97 4.06
C PRO A 110 -1.99 -13.30 4.06
N ALA A 111 -2.89 -13.78 4.94
CA ALA A 111 -4.25 -13.25 5.05
C ALA A 111 -4.29 -11.79 5.50
N THR A 112 -3.42 -11.42 6.45
CA THR A 112 -3.30 -10.03 6.91
C THR A 112 -2.77 -9.12 5.81
N MET A 113 -1.80 -9.58 5.03
CA MET A 113 -1.17 -8.80 3.97
C MET A 113 -2.15 -8.55 2.81
N ILE A 114 -2.83 -9.59 2.30
CA ILE A 114 -3.75 -9.41 1.18
C ILE A 114 -4.96 -8.54 1.55
N ARG A 115 -5.46 -8.67 2.79
CA ARG A 115 -6.51 -7.78 3.30
C ARG A 115 -6.05 -6.32 3.36
N LYS A 116 -4.78 -6.06 3.68
CA LYS A 116 -4.24 -4.68 3.68
C LYS A 116 -4.24 -4.09 2.27
N CYS A 117 -3.80 -4.86 1.27
CA CYS A 117 -3.85 -4.42 -0.13
C CYS A 117 -5.27 -4.04 -0.54
N ALA A 118 -6.26 -4.91 -0.25
CA ALA A 118 -7.66 -4.63 -0.56
C ALA A 118 -8.18 -3.33 0.08
N VAL A 119 -7.83 -3.08 1.35
CA VAL A 119 -8.21 -1.84 2.06
C VAL A 119 -7.62 -0.61 1.39
N VAL A 120 -6.35 -0.64 1.01
CA VAL A 120 -5.68 0.50 0.36
C VAL A 120 -6.34 0.80 -0.98
N HIS A 121 -6.61 -0.23 -1.76
CA HIS A 121 -7.30 -0.14 -3.04
C HIS A 121 -8.66 0.55 -2.91
N ALA A 122 -9.55 0.03 -2.05
CA ALA A 122 -10.87 0.61 -1.84
C ALA A 122 -10.81 2.05 -1.28
N LEU A 123 -9.79 2.38 -0.46
CA LEU A 123 -9.59 3.74 0.04
C LEU A 123 -9.16 4.72 -1.07
N ARG A 124 -8.33 4.29 -2.02
CA ARG A 124 -7.95 5.10 -3.20
C ARG A 124 -9.15 5.40 -4.08
N GLU A 125 -10.03 4.43 -4.28
CA GLU A 125 -11.27 4.64 -5.03
C GLU A 125 -12.26 5.57 -4.30
N ALA A 126 -12.36 5.44 -2.98
CA ALA A 126 -13.25 6.28 -2.18
C ALA A 126 -12.80 7.75 -2.18
N PHE A 127 -11.48 7.99 -2.03
CA PHE A 127 -10.89 9.31 -1.85
C PHE A 127 -9.71 9.58 -2.81
N PRO A 128 -9.94 9.60 -4.13
CA PRO A 128 -8.87 9.72 -5.11
C PRO A 128 -8.06 11.01 -4.95
N ALA A 129 -8.69 12.13 -4.58
CA ALA A 129 -7.99 13.39 -4.33
C ALA A 129 -7.03 13.34 -3.13
N ASN A 130 -7.32 12.50 -2.13
CA ASN A 130 -6.48 12.35 -0.94
C ASN A 130 -5.29 11.41 -1.17
N PHE A 131 -5.41 10.48 -2.12
CA PHE A 131 -4.46 9.37 -2.29
C PHE A 131 -3.83 9.28 -3.68
N ALA A 132 -4.06 10.27 -4.56
CA ALA A 132 -3.45 10.33 -5.88
C ALA A 132 -1.92 10.28 -5.80
N GLY A 133 -1.30 9.41 -6.60
CA GLY A 133 0.16 9.27 -6.71
C GLY A 133 0.84 8.54 -5.55
N LEU A 134 0.07 7.95 -4.63
CA LEU A 134 0.61 7.16 -3.52
C LEU A 134 0.62 5.67 -3.86
N TYR A 135 1.74 5.00 -3.57
CA TYR A 135 1.85 3.54 -3.62
C TYR A 135 1.90 2.98 -2.20
N ASP A 136 1.44 1.75 -1.98
CA ASP A 136 1.53 1.08 -0.68
C ASP A 136 2.73 0.13 -0.64
N SER A 137 3.38 0.05 0.52
CA SER A 137 4.59 -0.78 0.68
C SER A 137 4.32 -2.27 0.47
N ALA A 138 3.11 -2.75 0.77
CA ALA A 138 2.74 -4.14 0.53
C ALA A 138 2.59 -4.46 -0.96
N GLU A 139 2.08 -3.51 -1.77
CA GLU A 139 1.93 -3.65 -3.23
C GLU A 139 3.28 -3.74 -3.93
N MET A 140 4.27 -3.01 -3.44
CA MET A 140 5.60 -2.96 -4.05
C MET A 140 6.54 -4.07 -3.54
N GLY A 141 6.08 -4.92 -2.62
CA GLY A 141 6.88 -6.00 -2.06
C GLY A 141 8.06 -5.54 -1.21
N ILE A 142 8.13 -4.25 -0.86
CA ILE A 142 9.26 -3.67 -0.14
C ILE A 142 9.03 -3.84 1.36
N GLY A 143 9.87 -4.65 2.02
CA GLY A 143 9.86 -4.77 3.47
C GLY A 143 10.30 -3.44 4.12
N PRO A 144 9.80 -3.08 5.33
CA PRO A 144 10.19 -1.84 6.02
C PRO A 144 11.70 -1.70 6.28
N GLU A 145 12.46 -2.78 6.15
CA GLU A 145 13.92 -2.86 6.35
C GLU A 145 14.74 -2.74 5.06
N GLU A 146 14.14 -2.96 3.89
CA GLU A 146 14.82 -2.88 2.58
C GLU A 146 14.72 -1.49 1.94
N ILE A 147 14.06 -0.56 2.63
CA ILE A 147 13.95 0.82 2.19
C ILE A 147 15.22 1.55 2.61
N PRO A 148 16.07 2.00 1.66
CA PRO A 148 17.22 2.82 2.01
C PRO A 148 16.72 4.04 2.79
N ALA A 149 17.35 4.34 3.93
CA ALA A 149 17.11 5.60 4.61
C ALA A 149 17.27 6.72 3.56
N ALA A 150 16.29 7.60 3.45
CA ALA A 150 16.36 8.73 2.53
C ALA A 150 17.55 9.60 2.95
N THR A 151 18.71 9.39 2.32
CA THR A 151 19.87 10.26 2.50
C THR A 151 19.50 11.57 1.83
N ALA A 152 19.14 12.56 2.64
CA ALA A 152 19.05 13.95 2.22
C ALA A 152 20.46 14.43 1.88
N GLN A 153 21.00 14.02 0.74
CA GLN A 153 22.15 14.68 0.15
C GLN A 153 21.64 15.84 -0.69
N GLN A 154 21.82 17.01 -0.10
CA GLN A 154 21.54 18.33 -0.61
C GLN A 154 22.06 18.48 -2.05
N THR A 155 21.17 18.83 -2.97
CA THR A 155 21.56 19.58 -4.16
C THR A 155 21.94 20.99 -3.71
N ALA A 156 23.19 21.19 -3.31
CA ALA A 156 23.82 22.50 -3.39
C ALA A 156 24.18 22.68 -4.87
N ALA A 157 23.31 23.42 -5.56
CA ALA A 157 23.55 23.85 -6.92
C ALA A 157 24.85 24.66 -6.99
N GLU A 158 25.65 24.36 -8.01
CA GLU A 158 26.74 25.19 -8.51
C GLU A 158 26.28 26.65 -8.65
N GLN A 159 26.77 27.51 -7.77
CA GLN A 159 26.78 28.97 -7.94
C GLN A 159 28.16 29.48 -7.54
N GLU A 160 29.20 29.01 -8.23
CA GLU A 160 30.55 29.57 -8.08
C GLU A 160 31.35 29.27 -9.36
N GLN A 161 31.05 30.02 -10.43
CA GLN A 161 31.94 30.25 -11.59
C GLN A 161 31.22 31.10 -12.65
N ALA A 162 30.87 32.35 -12.29
CA ALA A 162 30.48 33.36 -13.28
C ALA A 162 30.70 34.78 -12.74
N TYR A 163 31.77 35.02 -11.98
CA TYR A 163 32.24 36.36 -11.63
C TYR A 163 33.76 36.33 -11.46
N GLU A 164 34.47 36.04 -12.53
CA GLU A 164 35.84 36.50 -12.75
C GLU A 164 36.19 36.20 -14.21
N GLU A 165 35.87 37.15 -15.09
CA GLU A 165 36.62 37.50 -16.30
C GLU A 165 35.77 38.46 -17.13
N THR A 166 35.96 39.77 -16.91
CA THR A 166 36.25 40.73 -17.99
C THR A 166 36.75 42.02 -17.37
N PHE A 167 37.96 42.39 -17.79
CA PHE A 167 38.61 43.68 -17.65
C PHE A 167 37.75 44.84 -18.17
#